data_AF-A0AAJ0G7T6-F1
#
_entry.id   AF-A0AAJ0G7T6-F1
#
_cell.length_a   1.000
_cell.length_b   1.000
_cell.length_c   1.000
_cell.angle_alpha   90.00
_cell.angle_beta   90.00
_cell.angle_gamma   90.00
#
_symmetry.space_group_name_H-M   'P 1'
#
loop_
_entity.id
_entity.type
_entity.pdbx_description
1 polymer ?
#
loop_
_entity_poly.entity_id
_entity_poly.type
_entity_poly.pdbx_seq_one_letter_code
_entity_poly.pdbx_strand_id
1 'polypeptide(L)'
;MTTTFRRLARMIEVQRDDGGNDQTYITKDTRPLPASRRTYGPWSFMGLWMVTGSFNVGGWTTGSAILSLGLNVWQAMLAIIIRYIVSAISCVLMGHPGAKWHIAWPQWMRQIWGVHGYFVPMALRVFLSFVWMATNTWYGGQCLKVFLTCLWPSFAGLDTPLAGGTMQVSDFVSFLLFILSCLPLMWWNPERYQKPFLFASTFVATTVFVLLIWSTVRAGGGGALLHDTSRAIGVEPAKGGDLGWAFVTAVTFTVGGIATHMWSQSDYTRYARKPGDQVFAQMAMVPAGAIIVTCIGIICTSCAYTLYPQLEELPWSPYIFLEPCGSMRTPRAHEQVWLSPVSHSSSPNTASSSLPTPSSQA
;
A
#
# COMPACT_ATOMS: atom_id res chain seq x y z
N MET A 1 14.10 -0.71 45.58
CA MET A 1 13.30 -0.88 44.35
C MET A 1 11.88 -1.30 44.73
N THR A 2 10.92 -0.41 44.52
CA THR A 2 9.55 -0.42 45.05
C THR A 2 8.74 -1.64 44.58
N THR A 3 7.93 -2.20 45.49
CA THR A 3 7.05 -3.37 45.27
C THR A 3 6.08 -3.19 44.09
N THR A 4 5.71 -1.94 43.78
CA THR A 4 4.89 -1.58 42.61
C THR A 4 5.61 -1.85 41.29
N PHE A 5 6.91 -1.56 41.20
CA PHE A 5 7.71 -1.81 40.00
C PHE A 5 7.86 -3.31 39.75
N ARG A 6 8.01 -4.13 40.80
CA ARG A 6 8.01 -5.60 40.65
C ARG A 6 6.65 -6.16 40.22
N ARG A 7 5.53 -5.57 40.66
CA ARG A 7 4.19 -5.99 40.19
C ARG A 7 3.98 -5.63 38.73
N LEU A 8 4.37 -4.43 38.31
CA LEU A 8 4.30 -4.02 36.92
C LEU A 8 5.21 -4.89 36.04
N ALA A 9 6.44 -5.15 36.51
CA ALA A 9 7.38 -6.04 35.85
C ALA A 9 6.82 -7.46 35.71
N ARG A 10 6.18 -8.01 36.75
CA ARG A 10 5.51 -9.33 36.68
C ARG A 10 4.27 -9.36 35.78
N MET A 11 3.56 -8.25 35.62
CA MET A 11 2.45 -8.16 34.66
C MET A 11 2.94 -8.15 33.20
N ILE A 12 4.14 -7.63 32.97
CA ILE A 12 4.79 -7.58 31.66
C ILE A 12 5.63 -8.85 31.42
N GLU A 13 6.01 -9.56 32.49
CA GLU A 13 6.80 -10.79 32.43
C GLU A 13 6.01 -11.88 31.72
N VAL A 14 6.55 -12.32 30.58
CA VAL A 14 5.99 -13.41 29.78
C VAL A 14 5.93 -14.66 30.65
N GLN A 15 4.73 -15.25 30.76
CA GLN A 15 4.54 -16.50 31.49
C GLN A 15 5.43 -17.59 30.88
N ARG A 16 6.41 -18.04 31.67
CA ARG A 16 7.27 -19.18 31.32
C ARG A 16 6.44 -20.45 31.52
N ASP A 17 6.33 -21.28 30.48
CA ASP A 17 5.79 -22.63 30.63
C ASP A 17 6.74 -23.44 31.53
N ASP A 18 6.20 -24.38 32.30
CA ASP A 18 6.80 -25.12 33.44
C ASP A 18 7.95 -26.10 33.07
N GLY A 19 8.76 -25.79 32.06
CA GLY A 19 9.79 -26.66 31.49
C GLY A 19 11.21 -26.33 31.95
N GLY A 20 11.54 -26.54 33.23
CA GLY A 20 12.91 -26.63 33.74
C GLY A 20 13.77 -25.35 33.68
N ASN A 21 14.77 -25.27 34.56
CA ASN A 21 15.63 -24.08 34.74
C ASN A 21 16.61 -23.79 33.57
N ASP A 22 16.67 -24.64 32.54
CA ASP A 22 17.63 -24.56 31.42
C ASP A 22 17.13 -23.81 30.18
N GLN A 23 15.86 -23.40 30.12
CA GLN A 23 15.23 -22.86 28.90
C GLN A 23 15.05 -21.34 28.89
N THR A 24 16.11 -20.57 29.16
CA THR A 24 16.06 -19.09 29.21
C THR A 24 15.53 -18.44 27.92
N TYR A 25 15.66 -19.10 26.75
CA TYR A 25 15.33 -18.54 25.43
C TYR A 25 14.13 -19.18 24.72
N ILE A 26 13.44 -20.12 25.37
CA ILE A 26 12.32 -20.86 24.78
C ILE A 26 11.02 -20.42 25.44
N THR A 27 10.06 -20.04 24.60
CA THR A 27 8.75 -19.51 24.96
C THR A 27 7.72 -20.19 24.06
N LYS A 28 6.45 -20.20 24.49
CA LYS A 28 5.31 -20.71 23.70
C LYS A 28 5.24 -20.18 22.26
N ASP A 29 5.79 -18.99 22.01
CA ASP A 29 5.83 -18.35 20.69
C ASP A 29 7.13 -18.58 19.90
N THR A 30 8.23 -18.95 20.57
CA THR A 30 9.52 -19.24 19.92
C THR A 30 9.70 -20.72 19.58
N ARG A 31 8.95 -21.62 20.25
CA ARG A 31 8.95 -23.04 19.91
C ARG A 31 8.35 -23.29 18.51
N PRO A 32 8.83 -24.30 17.77
CA PRO A 32 8.20 -24.73 16.53
C PRO A 32 6.70 -24.97 16.71
N LEU A 33 5.89 -24.55 15.75
CA LEU A 33 4.43 -24.69 15.88
C LEU A 33 4.00 -26.17 15.85
N PRO A 34 3.22 -26.63 16.84
CA PRO A 34 2.67 -27.98 16.85
C PRO A 34 1.65 -28.15 15.71
N ALA A 35 1.44 -29.38 15.25
CA ALA A 35 0.56 -29.69 14.13
C ALA A 35 -0.87 -29.15 14.31
N SER A 36 -1.39 -29.13 15.53
CA SER A 36 -2.73 -28.61 15.86
C SER A 36 -2.89 -27.10 15.59
N ARG A 37 -1.80 -26.32 15.58
CA ARG A 37 -1.81 -24.87 15.33
C ARG A 37 -1.45 -24.50 13.88
N ARG A 38 -1.22 -25.50 13.02
CA ARG A 38 -0.91 -25.32 11.59
C ARG A 38 -2.20 -25.24 10.80
N THR A 39 -2.83 -24.08 10.80
CA THR A 39 -4.16 -23.92 10.20
C THR A 39 -4.11 -23.60 8.71
N TYR A 40 -3.02 -23.03 8.17
CA TYR A 40 -2.97 -22.42 6.84
C TYR A 40 -2.82 -23.43 5.71
N GLY A 41 -3.82 -23.45 4.81
CA GLY A 41 -3.75 -24.14 3.52
C GLY A 41 -3.47 -23.17 2.36
N PRO A 42 -3.40 -23.67 1.12
CA PRO A 42 -3.04 -22.87 -0.06
C PRO A 42 -3.95 -21.65 -0.28
N TRP A 43 -5.26 -21.83 -0.09
CA TRP A 43 -6.26 -20.75 -0.24
C TRP A 43 -6.15 -19.67 0.84
N SER A 44 -5.75 -20.05 2.06
CA SER A 44 -5.50 -19.09 3.14
C SER A 44 -4.28 -18.23 2.84
N PHE A 45 -3.24 -18.82 2.24
CA PHE A 45 -2.09 -18.05 1.75
C PHE A 45 -2.48 -17.14 0.59
N MET A 46 -3.35 -17.59 -0.31
CA MET A 46 -3.85 -16.75 -1.39
C MET A 46 -4.60 -15.53 -0.85
N GLY A 47 -5.54 -15.70 0.09
CA GLY A 47 -6.26 -14.59 0.71
C GLY A 47 -5.33 -13.61 1.45
N LEU A 48 -4.34 -14.14 2.17
CA LEU A 48 -3.30 -13.32 2.82
C LEU A 48 -2.57 -12.47 1.78
N TRP A 49 -2.01 -13.09 0.75
CA TRP A 49 -1.23 -12.42 -0.28
C TRP A 49 -2.04 -11.45 -1.13
N MET A 50 -3.31 -11.76 -1.39
CA MET A 50 -4.23 -10.84 -2.05
C MET A 50 -4.33 -9.54 -1.24
N VAL A 51 -4.54 -9.61 0.07
CA VAL A 51 -4.68 -8.40 0.91
C VAL A 51 -3.35 -7.71 1.17
N THR A 52 -2.30 -8.47 1.52
CA THR A 52 -1.04 -7.89 1.99
C THR A 52 -0.06 -7.57 0.87
N GLY A 53 -0.12 -8.29 -0.26
CA GLY A 53 0.84 -8.18 -1.35
C GLY A 53 0.28 -7.49 -2.61
N SER A 54 -0.95 -7.80 -3.00
CA SER A 54 -1.51 -7.36 -4.30
C SER A 54 -2.49 -6.19 -4.18
N PHE A 55 -3.41 -6.22 -3.21
CA PHE A 55 -4.51 -5.26 -3.07
C PHE A 55 -4.33 -4.35 -1.85
N ASN A 56 -3.24 -3.58 -1.84
CA ASN A 56 -3.00 -2.54 -0.83
C ASN A 56 -2.87 -1.16 -1.49
N VAL A 57 -3.17 -0.11 -0.72
CA VAL A 57 -3.07 1.28 -1.19
C VAL A 57 -1.64 1.62 -1.61
N GLY A 58 -0.63 1.12 -0.89
CA GLY A 58 0.78 1.32 -1.26
C GLY A 58 1.15 0.73 -2.62
N GLY A 59 0.62 -0.45 -2.98
CA GLY A 59 0.83 -1.04 -4.30
C GLY A 59 0.14 -0.26 -5.41
N TRP A 60 -1.03 0.30 -5.12
CA TRP A 60 -1.76 1.19 -6.03
C TRP A 60 -0.97 2.47 -6.34
N THR A 61 -0.41 3.13 -5.31
CA THR A 61 0.36 4.37 -5.46
C THR A 61 1.78 4.14 -6.00
N THR A 62 2.29 2.91 -5.92
CA THR A 62 3.61 2.55 -6.46
C THR A 62 3.64 2.66 -7.99
N GLY A 63 2.57 2.26 -8.69
CA GLY A 63 2.49 2.36 -10.15
C GLY A 63 2.65 3.80 -10.63
N SER A 64 1.99 4.73 -9.95
CA SER A 64 2.08 6.17 -10.20
C SER A 64 3.43 6.79 -9.87
N ALA A 65 4.06 6.41 -8.76
CA ALA A 65 5.37 6.94 -8.36
C ALA A 65 6.48 6.58 -9.36
N ILE A 66 6.32 5.47 -10.11
CA ILE A 66 7.24 5.08 -11.17
C ILE A 66 7.04 5.95 -12.42
N LEU A 67 5.80 6.37 -12.70
CA LEU A 67 5.51 7.22 -13.85
C LEU A 67 6.10 8.62 -13.68
N SER A 68 6.21 9.14 -12.45
CA SER A 68 6.91 10.41 -12.18
C SER A 68 8.42 10.36 -12.45
N LEU A 69 9.01 9.18 -12.64
CA LEU A 69 10.41 9.03 -13.06
C LEU A 69 10.60 9.23 -14.58
N GLY A 70 9.55 9.60 -15.32
CA GLY A 70 9.59 9.81 -16.77
C GLY A 70 9.53 8.52 -17.59
N LEU A 71 9.07 7.42 -16.98
CA LEU A 71 8.85 6.14 -17.63
C LEU A 71 7.49 6.09 -18.32
N ASN A 72 7.43 5.52 -19.52
CA ASN A 72 6.15 5.25 -20.18
C ASN A 72 5.40 4.09 -19.48
N VAL A 73 4.08 4.02 -19.62
CA VAL A 73 3.22 2.99 -18.98
C VAL A 73 3.73 1.58 -19.24
N TRP A 74 4.10 1.25 -20.47
CA TRP A 74 4.64 -0.09 -20.79
C TRP A 74 5.99 -0.37 -20.12
N GLN A 75 6.87 0.63 -19.97
CA GLN A 75 8.15 0.47 -19.29
C GLN A 75 7.95 0.34 -17.77
N ALA A 76 7.05 1.13 -17.19
CA ALA A 76 6.66 1.01 -15.79
C ALA A 76 6.05 -0.37 -15.49
N MET A 77 5.17 -0.86 -16.36
CA MET A 77 4.59 -2.20 -16.25
C MET A 77 5.66 -3.29 -16.31
N LEU A 78 6.65 -3.17 -17.21
CA LEU A 78 7.76 -4.11 -17.28
C LEU A 78 8.60 -4.11 -15.99
N ALA A 79 8.93 -2.94 -15.44
CA ALA A 79 9.65 -2.83 -14.17
C ALA A 79 8.89 -3.52 -13.02
N ILE A 80 7.56 -3.36 -13.00
CA ILE A 80 6.68 -3.95 -11.99
C ILE A 80 6.59 -5.48 -12.14
N ILE A 81 6.54 -6.00 -13.38
CA ILE A 81 6.59 -7.45 -13.63
C ILE A 81 7.90 -8.03 -13.12
N ILE A 82 9.05 -7.40 -13.43
CA ILE A 82 10.37 -7.84 -12.97
C ILE A 82 10.42 -7.87 -11.44
N ARG A 83 9.95 -6.81 -10.79
CA ARG A 83 9.83 -6.74 -9.32
C ARG A 83 9.07 -7.94 -8.77
N TYR A 84 7.90 -8.27 -9.31
CA TYR A 84 7.07 -9.35 -8.76
C TYR A 84 7.70 -10.72 -8.97
N ILE A 85 8.40 -10.95 -10.08
CA ILE A 85 9.14 -12.20 -10.31
C ILE A 85 10.25 -12.34 -9.27
N VAL A 86 11.08 -11.31 -9.07
CA VAL A 86 12.15 -11.30 -8.07
C VAL A 86 11.58 -11.47 -6.65
N SER A 87 10.46 -10.81 -6.37
CA SER A 87 9.77 -10.88 -5.08
C SER A 87 9.25 -12.29 -4.82
N ALA A 88 8.58 -12.90 -5.78
CA ALA A 88 8.02 -14.25 -5.69
C ALA A 88 9.10 -15.30 -5.42
N ILE A 89 10.21 -15.26 -6.18
CA ILE A 89 11.32 -16.19 -6.00
C ILE A 89 11.89 -16.06 -4.59
N SER A 90 12.18 -14.83 -4.15
CA SER A 90 12.79 -14.63 -2.83
C SER A 90 11.85 -14.99 -1.69
N CYS A 91 10.54 -14.72 -1.82
CA CYS A 91 9.53 -15.14 -0.85
C CYS A 91 9.47 -16.65 -0.69
N VAL A 92 9.55 -17.41 -1.79
CA VAL A 92 9.55 -18.88 -1.72
C VAL A 92 10.79 -19.40 -1.01
N LEU A 93 11.96 -18.83 -1.33
CA LEU A 93 13.23 -19.22 -0.71
C LEU A 93 13.24 -18.90 0.80
N MET A 94 12.84 -17.68 1.18
CA MET A 94 12.77 -17.24 2.57
C MET A 94 11.60 -17.85 3.36
N GLY A 95 10.55 -18.29 2.67
CA GLY A 95 9.39 -18.97 3.24
C GLY A 95 9.62 -20.46 3.48
N HIS A 96 10.60 -21.09 2.82
CA HIS A 96 10.88 -22.52 2.97
C HIS A 96 11.20 -22.94 4.42
N PRO A 97 12.06 -22.22 5.18
CA PRO A 97 12.34 -22.59 6.56
C PRO A 97 11.11 -22.57 7.47
N GLY A 98 10.24 -21.58 7.28
CA GLY A 98 8.98 -21.49 8.02
C GLY A 98 8.06 -22.65 7.70
N ALA A 99 7.90 -23.04 6.43
CA ALA A 99 6.95 -24.11 6.10
C ALA A 99 7.47 -25.53 6.38
N LYS A 100 8.79 -25.75 6.40
CA LYS A 100 9.39 -27.07 6.68
C LYS A 100 9.59 -27.30 8.18
N TRP A 101 10.13 -26.31 8.90
CA TRP A 101 10.48 -26.44 10.31
C TRP A 101 9.50 -25.72 11.24
N HIS A 102 8.53 -24.97 10.71
CA HIS A 102 7.53 -24.25 11.50
C HIS A 102 8.13 -23.27 12.52
N ILE A 103 9.29 -22.72 12.17
CA ILE A 103 10.04 -21.73 12.95
C ILE A 103 9.75 -20.32 12.45
N ALA A 104 9.75 -19.35 13.36
CA ALA A 104 9.61 -17.93 13.04
C ALA A 104 10.93 -17.33 12.52
N TRP A 105 10.84 -16.19 11.84
CA TRP A 105 12.00 -15.47 11.33
C TRP A 105 13.06 -15.15 12.40
N PRO A 106 12.70 -14.72 13.63
CA PRO A 106 13.68 -14.51 14.69
C PRO A 106 14.54 -15.73 15.02
N GLN A 107 13.95 -16.93 14.97
CA GLN A 107 14.66 -18.18 15.26
C GLN A 107 15.60 -18.55 14.13
N TRP A 108 15.17 -18.30 12.88
CA TRP A 108 16.02 -18.46 11.71
C TRP A 108 17.23 -17.51 11.76
N MET A 109 17.04 -16.25 12.13
CA MET A 109 18.14 -15.28 12.23
C MET A 109 19.18 -15.63 13.30
N ARG A 110 18.80 -16.34 14.37
CA ARG A 110 19.74 -16.82 15.40
C ARG A 110 20.78 -17.80 14.84
N GLN A 111 20.47 -18.53 13.77
CA GLN A 111 21.43 -19.45 13.15
C GLN A 111 22.52 -18.70 12.38
N ILE A 112 22.22 -17.52 11.84
CA ILE A 112 23.14 -16.71 11.03
C ILE A 112 23.93 -15.73 11.92
N TRP A 113 23.22 -15.02 12.80
CA TRP A 113 23.79 -13.94 13.62
C TRP A 113 24.17 -14.37 15.04
N GLY A 114 23.88 -15.62 15.41
CA GLY A 114 24.05 -16.11 16.77
C GLY A 114 22.96 -15.62 17.74
N VAL A 115 23.05 -16.09 18.99
CA VAL A 115 22.04 -15.86 20.04
C VAL A 115 21.94 -14.39 20.47
N HIS A 116 23.05 -13.65 20.40
CA HIS A 116 23.10 -12.23 20.77
C HIS A 116 23.14 -11.30 19.55
N GLY A 117 23.70 -11.72 18.42
CA GLY A 117 23.79 -10.86 17.23
C GLY A 117 22.45 -10.63 16.53
N TYR A 118 21.46 -11.54 16.68
CA TYR A 118 20.16 -11.39 16.02
C TYR A 118 19.33 -10.19 16.52
N PHE A 119 19.70 -9.57 17.66
CA PHE A 119 19.02 -8.38 18.16
C PHE A 119 19.13 -7.19 17.20
N VAL A 120 20.23 -7.08 16.44
CA VAL A 120 20.42 -6.01 15.44
C VAL A 120 19.38 -6.11 14.31
N PRO A 121 19.29 -7.22 13.55
CA PRO A 121 18.28 -7.34 12.50
C PRO A 121 16.85 -7.32 13.07
N MET A 122 16.65 -7.82 14.29
CA MET A 122 15.35 -7.72 14.98
C MET A 122 14.95 -6.26 15.22
N ALA A 123 15.84 -5.42 15.77
CA ALA A 123 15.55 -4.03 16.07
C ALA A 123 15.21 -3.23 14.80
N LEU A 124 15.99 -3.44 13.72
CA LEU A 124 15.71 -2.85 12.42
C LEU A 124 14.32 -3.26 11.91
N ARG A 125 13.98 -4.55 12.01
CA ARG A 125 12.67 -5.05 11.58
C ARG A 125 11.52 -4.47 12.39
N VAL A 126 11.68 -4.34 13.71
CA VAL A 126 10.67 -3.72 14.58
C VAL A 126 10.47 -2.25 14.22
N PHE A 127 11.55 -1.51 13.99
CA PHE A 127 11.48 -0.12 13.54
C PHE A 127 10.70 0.03 12.23
N LEU A 128 11.00 -0.79 11.21
CA LEU A 128 10.27 -0.76 9.95
C LEU A 128 8.79 -1.13 10.12
N SER A 129 8.45 -2.00 11.08
CA SER A 129 7.05 -2.36 11.37
C SER A 129 6.26 -1.17 11.90
N PHE A 130 6.86 -0.31 12.73
CA PHE A 130 6.23 0.93 13.18
C PHE A 130 5.97 1.91 12.03
N VAL A 131 6.95 2.07 11.14
CA VAL A 131 6.79 2.94 9.95
C VAL A 131 5.65 2.44 9.07
N TRP A 132 5.61 1.16 8.75
CA TRP A 132 4.53 0.57 7.94
C TRP A 132 3.16 0.65 8.63
N MET A 133 3.10 0.46 9.94
CA MET A 133 1.88 0.63 10.69
C MET A 133 1.39 2.08 10.63
N ALA A 134 2.28 3.06 10.81
CA ALA A 134 1.94 4.48 10.72
C ALA A 134 1.40 4.85 9.33
N THR A 135 2.10 4.43 8.26
CA THR A 135 1.69 4.69 6.88
C THR A 135 0.34 4.06 6.53
N ASN A 136 0.11 2.79 6.88
CA ASN A 136 -1.18 2.14 6.61
C ASN A 136 -2.33 2.74 7.41
N THR A 137 -2.06 3.16 8.65
CA THR A 137 -3.04 3.85 9.50
C THR A 137 -3.41 5.21 8.92
N TRP A 138 -2.43 5.93 8.36
CA TRP A 138 -2.67 7.18 7.65
C TRP A 138 -3.60 6.99 6.45
N TYR A 139 -3.27 6.04 5.57
CA TYR A 139 -4.14 5.73 4.41
C TYR A 139 -5.54 5.27 4.85
N GLY A 140 -5.64 4.46 5.91
CA GLY A 140 -6.92 4.05 6.48
C GLY A 140 -7.72 5.23 7.02
N GLY A 141 -7.07 6.18 7.70
CA GLY A 141 -7.69 7.41 8.18
C GLY A 141 -8.23 8.29 7.06
N GLN A 142 -7.49 8.42 5.95
CA GLN A 142 -7.94 9.16 4.77
C GLN A 142 -9.15 8.49 4.09
N CYS A 143 -9.15 7.17 3.97
CA CYS A 143 -10.33 6.43 3.51
C CYS A 143 -11.54 6.61 4.46
N LEU A 144 -11.30 6.63 5.77
CA LEU A 144 -12.35 6.84 6.76
C LEU A 144 -12.92 8.27 6.69
N LYS A 145 -12.09 9.28 6.43
CA LYS A 145 -12.52 10.66 6.19
C LYS A 145 -13.52 10.71 5.04
N VAL A 146 -13.17 10.15 3.89
CA VAL A 146 -14.05 10.11 2.71
C VAL A 146 -15.36 9.39 3.03
N PHE A 147 -15.29 8.25 3.73
CA PHE A 147 -16.48 7.51 4.18
C PHE A 147 -17.39 8.34 5.11
N LEU A 148 -16.82 9.02 6.11
CA LEU A 148 -17.55 9.87 7.05
C LEU A 148 -18.17 11.07 6.36
N THR A 149 -17.47 11.71 5.42
CA THR A 149 -18.01 12.80 4.60
C THR A 149 -19.19 12.36 3.74
N CYS A 150 -19.19 11.10 3.26
CA CYS A 150 -20.31 10.56 2.50
C CYS A 150 -21.55 10.28 3.37
N LEU A 151 -21.37 9.92 4.65
CA LEU A 151 -22.46 9.65 5.58
C LEU A 151 -23.00 10.94 6.22
N TRP A 152 -22.09 11.83 6.60
CA TRP A 152 -22.36 13.13 7.20
C TRP A 152 -21.59 14.22 6.45
N PRO A 153 -22.23 14.90 5.49
CA PRO A 153 -21.61 15.98 4.73
C PRO A 153 -21.10 17.14 5.61
N SER A 154 -21.66 17.31 6.81
CA SER A 154 -21.18 18.29 7.80
C SER A 154 -19.75 18.03 8.28
N PHE A 155 -19.24 16.80 8.13
CA PHE A 155 -17.88 16.45 8.54
C PHE A 155 -16.81 17.06 7.62
N ALA A 156 -17.16 17.36 6.36
CA ALA A 156 -16.31 18.15 5.46
C ALA A 156 -16.22 19.64 5.83
N GLY A 157 -17.06 20.13 6.75
CA GLY A 157 -16.96 21.50 7.25
C GLY A 157 -15.88 21.69 8.32
N LEU A 158 -15.23 20.62 8.77
CA LEU A 158 -14.17 20.64 9.80
C LEU A 158 -12.78 20.88 9.20
N ASP A 159 -12.68 21.87 8.31
CA ASP A 159 -11.46 22.23 7.57
C ASP A 159 -10.54 23.17 8.36
N THR A 160 -10.70 23.24 9.68
CA THR A 160 -9.83 24.07 10.51
C THR A 160 -8.41 23.49 10.48
N PRO A 161 -7.38 24.25 10.07
CA PRO A 161 -6.01 23.74 10.06
C PRO A 161 -5.52 23.58 11.50
N LEU A 162 -5.01 22.39 11.84
CA LEU A 162 -4.38 22.17 13.14
C LEU A 162 -3.02 22.84 13.18
N ALA A 163 -2.78 23.68 14.19
CA ALA A 163 -1.48 24.29 14.48
C ALA A 163 -0.81 25.03 13.29
N GLY A 164 -1.60 25.52 12.33
CA GLY A 164 -1.09 26.19 11.12
C GLY A 164 -0.37 25.24 10.13
N GLY A 165 -0.54 23.93 10.28
CA GLY A 165 0.03 22.91 9.41
C GLY A 165 -0.89 22.48 8.27
N THR A 166 -0.42 21.54 7.46
CA THR A 166 -1.15 20.95 6.33
C THR A 166 -2.26 19.97 6.74
N MET A 167 -2.35 19.61 8.02
CA MET A 167 -3.34 18.64 8.52
C MET A 167 -4.59 19.34 9.06
N GLN A 168 -5.77 18.94 8.57
CA GLN A 168 -7.05 19.46 9.04
C GLN A 168 -7.55 18.73 10.29
N VAL A 169 -8.47 19.33 11.05
CA VAL A 169 -9.17 18.66 12.16
C VAL A 169 -9.85 17.37 11.67
N SER A 170 -10.49 17.41 10.50
CA SER A 170 -11.16 16.27 9.88
C SER A 170 -10.20 15.08 9.63
N ASP A 171 -8.96 15.34 9.19
CA ASP A 171 -7.92 14.34 8.99
C ASP A 171 -7.51 13.69 10.31
N PHE A 172 -7.27 14.51 11.34
CA PHE A 172 -6.82 14.03 12.64
C PHE A 172 -7.87 13.17 13.35
N VAL A 173 -9.14 13.60 13.32
CA VAL A 173 -10.26 12.84 13.92
C VAL A 173 -10.43 11.51 13.19
N SER A 174 -10.39 11.51 11.86
CA SER A 174 -10.51 10.28 11.07
C SER A 174 -9.35 9.32 11.32
N PHE A 175 -8.13 9.83 11.45
CA PHE A 175 -6.96 9.04 11.81
C PHE A 175 -7.09 8.39 13.20
N LEU A 176 -7.52 9.16 14.21
CA LEU A 176 -7.73 8.63 15.56
C LEU A 176 -8.82 7.56 15.60
N LEU A 177 -9.95 7.81 14.94
CA LEU A 177 -11.05 6.83 14.84
C LEU A 177 -10.58 5.55 14.15
N PHE A 178 -9.75 5.66 13.11
CA PHE A 178 -9.19 4.49 12.44
C PHE A 178 -8.27 3.69 13.36
N ILE A 179 -7.35 4.34 14.11
CA ILE A 179 -6.50 3.66 15.11
C ILE A 179 -7.36 2.91 16.14
N LEU A 180 -8.37 3.59 16.69
CA LEU A 180 -9.25 3.01 17.70
C LEU A 180 -10.00 1.79 17.14
N SER A 181 -10.40 1.84 15.87
CA SER A 181 -11.05 0.71 15.19
C SER A 181 -10.12 -0.50 14.97
N CYS A 182 -8.80 -0.28 14.91
CA CYS A 182 -7.81 -1.35 14.81
C CYS A 182 -7.54 -2.05 16.15
N LEU A 183 -7.76 -1.39 17.30
CA LEU A 183 -7.46 -1.96 18.62
C LEU A 183 -8.20 -3.29 18.89
N PRO A 184 -9.52 -3.42 18.62
CA PRO A 184 -10.26 -4.67 18.79
C PRO A 184 -9.67 -5.84 18.00
N LEU A 185 -9.13 -5.57 16.81
CA LEU A 185 -8.58 -6.60 15.92
C LEU A 185 -7.29 -7.21 16.48
N MET A 186 -6.54 -6.48 17.32
CA MET A 186 -5.30 -7.00 17.93
C MET A 186 -5.53 -8.15 18.91
N TRP A 187 -6.71 -8.24 19.53
CA TRP A 187 -7.04 -9.38 20.42
C TRP A 187 -7.35 -10.67 19.66
N TRP A 188 -7.45 -10.63 18.33
CA TRP A 188 -7.69 -11.83 17.54
C TRP A 188 -6.41 -12.64 17.35
N ASN A 189 -6.45 -13.92 17.72
CA ASN A 189 -5.29 -14.80 17.64
C ASN A 189 -4.82 -15.00 16.18
N PRO A 190 -3.49 -14.89 15.91
CA PRO A 190 -2.87 -15.10 14.61
C PRO A 190 -3.35 -16.32 13.81
N GLU A 191 -3.64 -17.41 14.51
CA GLU A 191 -4.03 -18.70 13.93
C GLU A 191 -5.39 -18.69 13.22
N ARG A 192 -6.26 -17.74 13.57
CA ARG A 192 -7.65 -17.67 13.10
C ARG A 192 -7.87 -16.55 12.07
N TYR A 193 -6.83 -15.86 11.60
CA TYR A 193 -7.00 -14.76 10.64
C TYR A 193 -7.42 -15.21 9.23
N GLN A 194 -7.48 -16.50 8.95
CA GLN A 194 -7.86 -17.03 7.64
C GLN A 194 -9.22 -16.54 7.15
N LYS A 195 -10.21 -16.51 8.04
CA LYS A 195 -11.57 -16.07 7.71
C LYS A 195 -11.63 -14.54 7.52
N PRO A 196 -11.09 -13.72 8.44
CA PRO A 196 -10.95 -12.27 8.21
C PRO A 196 -10.21 -11.92 6.92
N PHE A 197 -9.08 -12.58 6.63
CA PHE A 197 -8.32 -12.33 5.40
C PHE A 197 -9.10 -12.69 4.14
N LEU A 198 -9.80 -13.83 4.14
CA LEU A 198 -10.61 -14.20 2.99
C LEU A 198 -11.74 -13.19 2.76
N PHE A 199 -12.47 -12.82 3.81
CA PHE A 199 -13.55 -11.83 3.74
C PHE A 199 -13.04 -10.47 3.25
N ALA A 200 -11.95 -9.97 3.84
CA ALA A 200 -11.31 -8.72 3.43
C ALA A 200 -10.83 -8.79 1.97
N SER A 201 -10.22 -9.91 1.55
CA SER A 201 -9.73 -10.09 0.18
C SER A 201 -10.85 -10.02 -0.85
N THR A 202 -11.99 -10.65 -0.57
CA THR A 202 -13.15 -10.63 -1.47
C THR A 202 -13.71 -9.23 -1.56
N PHE A 203 -13.89 -8.54 -0.42
CA PHE A 203 -14.43 -7.19 -0.40
C PHE A 203 -13.53 -6.21 -1.18
N VAL A 204 -12.22 -6.24 -0.92
CA VAL A 204 -11.26 -5.36 -1.60
C VAL A 204 -11.18 -5.65 -3.09
N ALA A 205 -11.13 -6.94 -3.48
CA ALA A 205 -11.13 -7.31 -4.90
C ALA A 205 -12.38 -6.79 -5.61
N THR A 206 -13.57 -6.98 -5.03
CA THR A 206 -14.83 -6.45 -5.56
C THR A 206 -14.79 -4.93 -5.67
N THR A 207 -14.33 -4.21 -4.63
CA THR A 207 -14.21 -2.74 -4.67
C THR A 207 -13.31 -2.27 -5.80
N VAL A 208 -12.17 -2.93 -6.03
CA VAL A 208 -11.24 -2.56 -7.11
C VAL A 208 -11.86 -2.72 -8.49
N PHE A 209 -12.59 -3.82 -8.74
CA PHE A 209 -13.31 -4.00 -10.01
C PHE A 209 -14.47 -3.02 -10.18
N VAL A 210 -15.22 -2.73 -9.12
CA VAL A 210 -16.29 -1.73 -9.15
C VAL A 210 -15.73 -0.35 -9.47
N LEU A 211 -14.61 0.03 -8.86
CA LEU A 211 -13.93 1.30 -9.13
C LEU A 211 -13.47 1.40 -10.58
N LEU A 212 -12.90 0.32 -11.15
CA LEU A 212 -12.52 0.28 -12.55
C LEU A 212 -13.70 0.50 -13.50
N ILE A 213 -14.81 -0.23 -13.28
CA ILE A 213 -16.01 -0.11 -14.12
C ILE A 213 -16.58 1.31 -14.01
N TRP A 214 -16.69 1.83 -12.78
CA TRP A 214 -17.19 3.17 -12.54
C TRP A 214 -16.31 4.25 -13.20
N SER A 215 -14.98 4.15 -13.06
CA SER A 215 -14.06 5.16 -13.59
C SER A 215 -14.06 5.17 -15.12
N THR A 216 -14.06 3.99 -15.75
CA THR A 216 -14.05 3.85 -17.21
C THR A 216 -15.36 4.30 -17.85
N VAL A 217 -16.51 3.97 -17.25
CA VAL A 217 -17.81 4.45 -17.73
C VAL A 217 -17.91 5.97 -17.61
N ARG A 218 -17.45 6.55 -16.49
CA ARG A 218 -17.55 7.98 -16.25
C ARG A 218 -16.60 8.80 -17.13
N ALA A 219 -15.41 8.28 -17.41
CA ALA A 219 -14.44 8.89 -18.31
C ALA A 219 -14.75 8.66 -19.80
N GLY A 220 -15.73 7.82 -20.14
CA GLY A 220 -16.07 7.48 -21.52
C GLY A 220 -15.00 6.65 -22.25
N GLY A 221 -14.14 5.94 -21.51
CA GLY A 221 -13.01 5.15 -22.06
C GLY A 221 -11.95 4.80 -21.02
N GLY A 222 -10.77 4.33 -21.47
CA GLY A 222 -9.62 3.99 -20.61
C GLY A 222 -8.82 5.19 -20.06
N GLY A 223 -9.22 6.42 -20.40
CA GLY A 223 -8.60 7.68 -19.97
C GLY A 223 -7.36 8.09 -20.79
N ALA A 224 -6.83 9.28 -20.50
CA ALA A 224 -5.78 9.92 -21.29
C ALA A 224 -4.37 9.33 -21.14
N LEU A 225 -4.02 8.71 -19.99
CA LEU A 225 -2.67 8.16 -19.76
C LEU A 225 -2.34 6.95 -20.66
N LEU A 226 -3.35 6.27 -21.22
CA LEU A 226 -3.12 5.17 -22.17
C LEU A 226 -2.74 5.66 -23.57
N HIS A 227 -3.08 6.92 -23.90
CA HIS A 227 -2.87 7.51 -25.22
C HIS A 227 -1.80 8.60 -25.22
N ASP A 228 -1.68 9.39 -24.15
CA ASP A 228 -0.77 10.54 -24.03
C ASP A 228 -0.16 10.64 -22.61
N THR A 229 0.75 9.70 -22.29
CA THR A 229 1.46 9.66 -21.01
C THR A 229 2.27 10.93 -20.72
N SER A 230 2.87 11.52 -21.76
CA SER A 230 3.79 12.67 -21.63
C SER A 230 3.07 13.99 -21.34
N ARG A 231 1.84 14.17 -21.86
CA ARG A 231 1.04 15.38 -21.59
C ARG A 231 0.34 15.33 -20.24
N ALA A 232 -0.07 14.15 -19.80
CA ALA A 232 -0.85 13.99 -18.57
C ALA A 232 0.00 14.08 -17.28
N ILE A 233 1.30 13.76 -17.35
CA ILE A 233 2.20 13.78 -16.18
C ILE A 233 3.11 15.01 -16.17
N GLY A 234 3.20 15.75 -17.28
CA GLY A 234 4.07 16.95 -17.38
C GLY A 234 5.56 16.64 -17.32
N VAL A 235 5.95 15.36 -17.42
CA VAL A 235 7.34 14.90 -17.38
C VAL A 235 7.78 14.51 -18.78
N GLU A 236 8.86 15.14 -19.27
CA GLU A 236 9.52 14.75 -20.51
C GLU A 236 9.96 13.27 -20.43
N PRO A 237 9.65 12.43 -21.43
CA PRO A 237 10.11 11.04 -21.44
C PRO A 237 11.62 10.99 -21.34
N ALA A 238 12.14 10.24 -20.36
CA ALA A 238 13.59 10.06 -20.23
C ALA A 238 14.14 9.40 -21.51
N LYS A 239 15.26 9.91 -22.04
CA LYS A 239 15.90 9.40 -23.26
C LYS A 239 17.34 8.94 -22.98
N GLY A 240 17.80 7.94 -23.71
CA GLY A 240 19.20 7.47 -23.62
C GLY A 240 19.56 6.85 -22.27
N GLY A 241 20.70 7.25 -21.70
CA GLY A 241 21.23 6.70 -20.44
C GLY A 241 20.34 7.00 -19.22
N ASP A 242 19.65 8.14 -19.22
CA ASP A 242 18.75 8.54 -18.13
C ASP A 242 17.53 7.63 -18.03
N LEU A 243 17.05 7.12 -19.17
CA LEU A 243 15.97 6.12 -19.19
C LEU A 243 16.41 4.81 -18.53
N GLY A 244 17.64 4.38 -18.78
CA GLY A 244 18.21 3.18 -18.16
C GLY A 244 18.31 3.32 -16.65
N TRP A 245 18.81 4.46 -16.17
CA TRP A 245 18.89 4.76 -14.73
C TRP A 245 17.52 4.93 -14.09
N ALA A 246 16.56 5.58 -14.76
CA ALA A 246 15.18 5.68 -14.29
C ALA A 246 14.54 4.30 -14.15
N PHE A 247 14.75 3.40 -15.12
CA PHE A 247 14.25 2.02 -15.08
C PHE A 247 14.86 1.21 -13.94
N VAL A 248 16.19 1.25 -13.76
CA VAL A 248 16.86 0.55 -12.66
C VAL A 248 16.42 1.11 -11.30
N THR A 249 16.25 2.42 -11.21
CA THR A 249 15.73 3.09 -10.00
C THR A 249 14.32 2.64 -9.72
N ALA A 250 13.45 2.56 -10.73
CA ALA A 250 12.08 2.05 -10.58
C ALA A 250 12.08 0.59 -10.09
N VAL A 251 12.87 -0.30 -10.69
CA VAL A 251 12.94 -1.70 -10.24
C VAL A 251 13.45 -1.78 -8.79
N THR A 252 14.52 -1.05 -8.47
CA THR A 252 15.14 -1.09 -7.13
C THR A 252 14.22 -0.51 -6.06
N PHE A 253 13.59 0.64 -6.32
CA PHE A 253 12.61 1.27 -5.44
C PHE A 253 11.45 0.32 -5.13
N THR A 254 10.90 -0.29 -6.17
CA THR A 254 9.70 -1.11 -6.04
C THR A 254 9.99 -2.47 -5.37
N VAL A 255 11.17 -3.06 -5.60
CA VAL A 255 11.65 -4.24 -4.87
C VAL A 255 11.93 -3.88 -3.40
N GLY A 256 12.59 -2.74 -3.16
CA GLY A 256 12.89 -2.24 -1.82
C GLY A 256 11.63 -2.07 -0.96
N GLY A 257 10.53 -1.59 -1.56
CA GLY A 257 9.24 -1.43 -0.88
C GLY A 257 8.65 -2.70 -0.29
N ILE A 258 9.02 -3.90 -0.77
CA ILE A 258 8.52 -5.19 -0.24
C ILE A 258 9.64 -6.08 0.35
N ALA A 259 10.90 -5.64 0.27
CA ALA A 259 12.06 -6.40 0.74
C ALA A 259 11.94 -6.84 2.21
N THR A 260 11.43 -5.98 3.08
CA THR A 260 11.24 -6.29 4.50
C THR A 260 10.22 -7.42 4.72
N HIS A 261 9.19 -7.48 3.88
CA HIS A 261 8.19 -8.54 3.92
C HIS A 261 8.80 -9.86 3.44
N MET A 262 9.49 -9.83 2.29
CA MET A 262 10.18 -10.98 1.68
C MET A 262 11.15 -11.64 2.67
N TRP A 263 11.95 -10.83 3.38
CA TRP A 263 12.95 -11.34 4.32
C TRP A 263 12.33 -12.12 5.49
N SER A 264 11.09 -11.79 5.84
CA SER A 264 10.41 -12.33 7.01
C SER A 264 9.30 -13.32 6.73
N GLN A 265 9.31 -13.88 5.53
CA GLN A 265 8.24 -14.72 5.06
C GLN A 265 7.99 -15.94 5.96
N SER A 266 9.03 -16.43 6.66
CA SER A 266 8.93 -17.51 7.65
C SER A 266 7.97 -17.24 8.82
N ASP A 267 7.71 -15.97 9.18
CA ASP A 267 6.72 -15.61 10.20
C ASP A 267 5.28 -15.98 9.78
N TYR A 268 4.99 -15.97 8.48
CA TYR A 268 3.69 -16.34 7.92
C TYR A 268 3.64 -17.82 7.56
N THR A 269 4.73 -18.35 7.01
CA THR A 269 4.73 -19.70 6.45
C THR A 269 4.87 -20.78 7.52
N ARG A 270 5.26 -20.41 8.74
CA ARG A 270 5.23 -21.30 9.91
C ARG A 270 3.86 -21.91 10.22
N TYR A 271 2.77 -21.26 9.80
CA TYR A 271 1.40 -21.77 9.99
C TYR A 271 0.94 -22.72 8.88
N ALA A 272 1.76 -22.95 7.84
CA ALA A 272 1.42 -23.84 6.73
C ALA A 272 1.19 -25.28 7.21
N ARG A 273 0.22 -25.98 6.62
CA ARG A 273 0.00 -27.41 6.86
C ARG A 273 1.07 -28.26 6.18
N LYS A 274 1.44 -27.90 4.95
CA LYS A 274 2.46 -28.60 4.14
C LYS A 274 3.48 -27.61 3.58
N PRO A 275 4.76 -28.00 3.43
CA PRO A 275 5.82 -27.16 2.87
C PRO A 275 5.55 -26.59 1.46
N GLY A 276 4.71 -27.28 0.68
CA GLY A 276 4.34 -26.89 -0.69
C GLY A 276 3.14 -25.94 -0.81
N ASP A 277 2.31 -25.81 0.23
CA ASP A 277 1.05 -25.06 0.16
C ASP A 277 1.26 -23.56 -0.12
N GLN A 278 2.43 -23.05 0.24
CA GLN A 278 2.82 -21.65 0.06
C GLN A 278 3.33 -21.33 -1.36
N VAL A 279 3.84 -22.33 -2.09
CA VAL A 279 4.66 -22.11 -3.30
C VAL A 279 3.79 -21.62 -4.44
N PHE A 280 2.66 -22.28 -4.67
CA PHE A 280 1.73 -21.89 -5.74
C PHE A 280 1.14 -20.49 -5.51
N ALA A 281 0.72 -20.20 -4.27
CA ALA A 281 0.20 -18.88 -3.92
C ALA A 281 1.23 -17.76 -4.15
N GLN A 282 2.50 -18.01 -3.82
CA GLN A 282 3.58 -17.01 -3.96
C GLN A 282 4.09 -16.86 -5.39
N MET A 283 4.23 -17.95 -6.15
CA MET A 283 4.83 -17.92 -7.50
C MET A 283 3.86 -17.49 -8.59
N ALA A 284 2.60 -17.90 -8.51
CA ALA A 284 1.64 -17.67 -9.59
C ALA A 284 0.64 -16.56 -9.23
N MET A 285 0.05 -16.62 -8.04
CA MET A 285 -1.06 -15.73 -7.68
C MET A 285 -0.60 -14.32 -7.30
N VAL A 286 0.52 -14.19 -6.57
CA VAL A 286 1.05 -12.85 -6.23
C VAL A 286 1.40 -12.05 -7.49
N PRO A 287 2.20 -12.57 -8.44
CA PRO A 287 2.52 -11.79 -9.64
C PRO A 287 1.28 -11.52 -10.50
N ALA A 288 0.43 -12.51 -10.73
CA ALA A 288 -0.76 -12.34 -11.56
C ALA A 288 -1.75 -11.33 -10.97
N GLY A 289 -2.12 -11.49 -9.70
CA GLY A 289 -3.05 -10.58 -9.03
C GLY A 289 -2.53 -9.16 -8.96
N ALA A 290 -1.23 -9.00 -8.74
CA ALA A 290 -0.64 -7.69 -8.59
C ALA A 290 -0.40 -6.96 -9.92
N ILE A 291 -0.12 -7.68 -11.02
CA ILE A 291 -0.14 -7.12 -12.37
C ILE A 291 -1.54 -6.57 -12.69
N ILE A 292 -2.59 -7.33 -12.37
CA ILE A 292 -3.98 -6.89 -12.59
C ILE A 292 -4.27 -5.62 -11.79
N VAL A 293 -3.95 -5.59 -10.50
CA VAL A 293 -4.20 -4.41 -9.65
C VAL A 293 -3.43 -3.20 -10.13
N THR A 294 -2.16 -3.34 -10.49
CA THR A 294 -1.37 -2.23 -11.03
C THR A 294 -1.97 -1.70 -12.33
N CYS A 295 -2.36 -2.57 -13.27
CA CYS A 295 -3.05 -2.15 -14.49
C CYS A 295 -4.32 -1.36 -14.17
N ILE A 296 -5.15 -1.87 -13.25
CA ILE A 296 -6.37 -1.20 -12.81
C ILE A 296 -6.04 0.17 -12.18
N GLY A 297 -5.02 0.26 -11.33
CA GLY A 297 -4.58 1.50 -10.71
C GLY A 297 -4.17 2.57 -11.72
N ILE A 298 -3.40 2.18 -12.75
CA ILE A 298 -3.00 3.09 -13.84
C ILE A 298 -4.23 3.57 -14.61
N ILE A 299 -5.16 2.68 -14.96
CA ILE A 299 -6.39 3.04 -15.68
C ILE A 299 -7.29 3.96 -14.84
N CYS A 300 -7.49 3.65 -13.56
CA CYS A 300 -8.29 4.48 -12.67
C CYS A 300 -7.68 5.88 -12.50
N THR A 301 -6.36 5.96 -12.34
CA THR A 301 -5.62 7.24 -12.27
C THR A 301 -5.77 8.03 -13.58
N SER A 302 -5.69 7.35 -14.72
CA SER A 302 -5.90 7.92 -16.06
C SER A 302 -7.28 8.53 -16.23
N CYS A 303 -8.31 7.81 -15.79
CA CYS A 303 -9.68 8.27 -15.80
C CYS A 303 -9.88 9.44 -14.84
N ALA A 304 -9.26 9.40 -13.65
CA ALA A 304 -9.33 10.48 -12.68
C ALA A 304 -8.71 11.78 -13.22
N TYR A 305 -7.59 11.71 -13.94
CA TYR A 305 -6.99 12.86 -14.63
C TYR A 305 -7.95 13.50 -15.63
N THR A 306 -8.66 12.69 -16.44
CA THR A 306 -9.65 13.22 -17.39
C THR A 306 -10.89 13.82 -16.72
N LEU A 307 -11.26 13.32 -15.55
CA LEU A 307 -12.47 13.75 -14.83
C LEU A 307 -12.24 14.98 -13.94
N TYR A 308 -11.02 15.17 -13.44
CA TYR A 308 -10.67 16.26 -12.53
C TYR A 308 -9.45 17.05 -13.03
N PRO A 309 -9.57 17.80 -14.15
CA PRO A 309 -8.49 18.60 -14.70
C PRO A 309 -8.07 19.79 -13.80
N GLN A 310 -8.82 20.04 -12.71
CA GLN A 310 -8.59 21.11 -11.74
C GLN A 310 -7.57 20.73 -10.64
N LEU A 311 -7.23 19.44 -10.53
CA LEU A 311 -6.19 18.98 -9.61
C LEU A 311 -4.83 19.16 -10.32
N GLU A 312 -4.02 20.13 -9.86
CA GLU A 312 -2.66 20.36 -10.38
C GLU A 312 -1.74 19.14 -10.19
N GLU A 313 -2.05 18.29 -9.20
CA GLU A 313 -1.35 17.03 -8.95
C GLU A 313 -2.24 15.84 -9.32
N LEU A 314 -1.67 14.85 -10.03
CA LEU A 314 -2.40 13.63 -10.38
C LEU A 314 -2.91 12.94 -9.11
N PRO A 315 -4.22 12.63 -8.99
CA PRO A 315 -4.77 11.96 -7.83
C PRO A 315 -4.38 10.48 -7.83
N TRP A 316 -3.19 10.21 -7.31
CA TRP A 316 -2.56 8.88 -7.29
C TRP A 316 -3.23 7.90 -6.33
N SER A 317 -3.92 8.42 -5.32
CA SER A 317 -4.54 7.61 -4.26
C SER A 317 -6.05 7.56 -4.43
N PRO A 318 -6.68 6.39 -4.20
CA PRO A 318 -8.07 6.22 -4.55
C PRO A 318 -9.06 7.05 -3.72
N TYR A 319 -8.67 7.45 -2.51
CA TYR A 319 -9.48 8.34 -1.69
C TYR A 319 -9.57 9.77 -2.27
N ILE A 320 -8.55 10.24 -3.00
CA ILE A 320 -8.49 11.62 -3.52
C ILE A 320 -9.52 11.83 -4.64
N PHE A 321 -9.75 10.85 -5.52
CA PHE A 321 -10.75 11.00 -6.58
C PHE A 321 -12.20 10.78 -6.09
N LEU A 322 -12.38 10.15 -4.92
CA LEU A 322 -13.69 9.91 -4.31
C LEU A 322 -14.18 11.10 -3.46
N GLU A 323 -13.26 11.91 -2.93
CA GLU A 323 -13.56 13.08 -2.10
C GLU A 323 -14.47 14.12 -2.81
N PRO A 324 -14.24 14.49 -4.08
CA PRO A 324 -15.16 15.38 -4.81
C PRO A 324 -16.55 14.75 -5.03
N CYS A 325 -16.65 13.42 -5.09
CA CYS A 325 -17.92 12.73 -5.32
C CYS A 325 -18.86 12.83 -4.11
N GLY A 326 -18.33 12.97 -2.90
CA GLY A 326 -19.11 13.27 -1.69
C GLY A 326 -19.62 14.71 -1.65
N SER A 327 -18.79 15.66 -2.11
CA SER A 327 -19.15 17.09 -2.23
C SER A 327 -20.22 17.35 -3.31
N MET A 328 -20.19 16.60 -4.41
CA MET A 328 -21.16 16.70 -5.52
C MET A 328 -22.62 16.39 -5.13
N ARG A 329 -22.90 15.79 -3.97
CA ARG A 329 -24.27 15.55 -3.49
C ARG A 329 -24.93 16.77 -2.84
N THR A 330 -24.22 17.88 -2.71
CA THR A 330 -24.84 19.14 -2.31
C THR A 330 -25.56 19.78 -3.52
N PRO A 331 -26.83 20.20 -3.41
CA PRO A 331 -27.61 20.74 -4.54
C PRO A 331 -27.00 21.97 -5.22
N ARG A 332 -26.00 22.62 -4.60
CA ARG A 332 -25.32 23.81 -5.13
C ARG A 332 -24.18 23.50 -6.11
N ALA A 333 -23.57 22.31 -6.05
CA ALA A 333 -22.54 21.91 -7.02
C ALA A 333 -23.14 21.47 -8.37
N HIS A 334 -24.42 21.08 -8.38
CA HIS A 334 -25.17 20.80 -9.59
C HIS A 334 -25.47 22.05 -10.44
N GLU A 335 -25.32 23.27 -9.95
CA GLU A 335 -25.53 24.47 -10.79
C GLU A 335 -24.25 24.96 -11.47
N GLN A 336 -23.07 24.78 -10.83
CA GLN A 336 -21.81 25.27 -11.39
C GLN A 336 -21.21 24.38 -12.49
N VAL A 337 -21.48 23.08 -12.48
CA VAL A 337 -20.96 22.16 -13.52
C VAL A 337 -21.92 22.05 -14.72
N TRP A 338 -23.21 22.30 -14.54
CA TRP A 338 -24.21 22.17 -15.60
C TRP A 338 -24.32 23.40 -16.51
N LEU A 339 -23.82 24.57 -16.09
CA LEU A 339 -24.00 25.85 -16.80
C LEU A 339 -22.77 26.37 -17.55
N SER A 340 -21.65 25.64 -17.60
CA SER A 340 -20.56 25.99 -18.52
C SER A 340 -20.77 25.26 -19.86
N PRO A 341 -21.18 25.94 -20.94
CA PRO A 341 -21.26 25.31 -22.25
C PRO A 341 -19.84 24.98 -22.70
N VAL A 342 -19.64 23.73 -23.09
CA VAL A 342 -18.49 23.30 -23.89
C VAL A 342 -18.50 24.10 -25.19
N SER A 343 -17.72 25.17 -25.27
CA SER A 343 -17.44 25.84 -26.55
C SER A 343 -16.16 25.25 -27.14
N HIS A 344 -16.33 24.33 -28.08
CA HIS A 344 -15.33 24.09 -29.11
C HIS A 344 -15.07 25.41 -29.87
N SER A 345 -13.82 25.89 -29.92
CA SER A 345 -13.40 26.81 -30.96
C SER A 345 -11.95 26.54 -31.38
N SER A 346 -11.86 25.96 -32.57
CA SER A 346 -10.78 26.01 -33.56
C SER A 346 -9.76 27.16 -33.43
N SER A 347 -8.49 26.80 -33.64
CA SER A 347 -7.40 27.70 -34.07
C SER A 347 -7.79 28.55 -35.29
N PRO A 348 -7.19 29.75 -35.46
CA PRO A 348 -6.19 29.85 -36.52
C PRO A 348 -4.94 30.70 -36.17
N ASN A 349 -3.82 30.31 -36.77
CA ASN A 349 -2.60 31.12 -36.93
C ASN A 349 -2.88 32.41 -37.73
N THR A 350 -2.22 33.52 -37.39
CA THR A 350 -1.37 34.34 -38.30
C THR A 350 -0.83 35.60 -37.62
N ALA A 351 0.49 35.84 -37.80
CA ALA A 351 1.21 37.14 -37.87
C ALA A 351 1.12 38.09 -36.64
N SER A 352 2.14 38.82 -36.16
CA SER A 352 3.46 39.22 -36.67
C SER A 352 4.19 40.01 -35.56
N SER A 353 5.53 39.91 -35.54
CA SER A 353 6.50 40.96 -35.18
C SER A 353 6.31 41.83 -33.91
N SER A 354 7.21 41.67 -32.93
CA SER A 354 8.28 42.66 -32.62
C SER A 354 8.93 42.39 -31.24
N LEU A 355 10.26 42.29 -31.25
CA LEU A 355 11.16 42.39 -30.09
C LEU A 355 11.02 43.78 -29.43
N PRO A 356 11.36 43.92 -28.13
CA PRO A 356 12.68 44.48 -27.84
C PRO A 356 13.37 43.91 -26.59
N THR A 357 14.70 43.81 -26.65
CA THR A 357 15.64 43.80 -25.50
C THR A 357 16.11 45.23 -25.20
N PRO A 358 17.04 45.49 -24.27
CA PRO A 358 16.86 45.64 -22.82
C PRO A 358 17.23 47.07 -22.35
N SER A 359 16.83 47.48 -21.15
CA SER A 359 17.36 48.71 -20.51
C SER A 359 17.91 48.42 -19.11
N SER A 360 19.22 48.64 -18.99
CA SER A 360 19.96 48.81 -17.75
C SER A 360 19.68 50.18 -17.10
N GLN A 361 20.25 50.37 -15.89
CA GLN A 361 20.23 51.52 -14.96
C GLN A 361 19.20 51.32 -13.82
N ALA A 362 19.58 51.29 -12.53
CA ALA A 362 20.82 51.63 -11.84
C ALA A 362 20.97 50.77 -10.57
#